data_AF-A0A845R0A0-F1
#
_entry.id   AF-A0A845R0A0-F1
#
_cell.length_a   1.000
_cell.length_b   1.000
_cell.length_c   1.000
_cell.angle_alpha   90.00
_cell.angle_beta   90.00
_cell.angle_gamma   90.00
#
_symmetry.space_group_name_H-M   'P 1'
#
loop_
_entity.id
_entity.type
_entity.pdbx_description
1 polymer ?
#
loop_
_entity_poly.entity_id
_entity_poly.type
_entity_poly.pdbx_seq_one_letter_code
_entity_poly.pdbx_strand_id
1 'polypeptide(L)'
;MSDILETDIKFIEDKRKDLNLPKPQDFEEGRIKPEDIEKLLELVKLPFKEGSTSNSYTGYSSKGIKYLLQLNRLQQIFGNTHIKIEHKVIDKKLVESKDPNKNDMYYYKTYVEIQIGNYTLYTDSDNIPKTNFVSYYTVEGIGWGKAVDEGTAEKNSKTNGIKDVCKYMGMLRDIYLQDNDDSDSNYNEGLQGEIQLLSQPNIYPSGTIYLKSTAKDINKNKNIEIIIYRNNNYNEKEHKSMIQMLEKNRTHLIKGKNLKVNYLENKYQNREQYIIQKIN
;
A
#
# COMPACT_ATOMS: atom_id res chain seq x y z
N MET A 1 11.01 -15.87 19.42
CA MET A 1 10.83 -15.08 18.17
C MET A 1 11.12 -15.94 16.95
N SER A 2 12.04 -16.93 17.03
CA SER A 2 12.20 -17.99 16.01
C SER A 2 10.92 -18.80 15.81
N ASP A 3 10.24 -19.21 16.87
CA ASP A 3 9.11 -20.16 16.75
C ASP A 3 7.90 -19.58 16.00
N ILE A 4 7.63 -18.29 16.19
CA ILE A 4 6.58 -17.55 15.47
C ILE A 4 6.96 -17.42 13.98
N LEU A 5 8.23 -17.12 13.70
CA LEU A 5 8.74 -16.97 12.35
C LEU A 5 8.69 -18.31 11.58
N GLU A 6 9.17 -19.39 12.20
CA GLU A 6 9.14 -20.75 11.62
C GLU A 6 7.70 -21.22 11.37
N THR A 7 6.80 -20.92 12.30
CA THR A 7 5.38 -21.27 12.16
C THR A 7 4.72 -20.50 10.99
N ASP A 8 5.08 -19.23 10.80
CA ASP A 8 4.60 -18.42 9.69
C ASP A 8 5.14 -18.91 8.35
N ILE A 9 6.44 -19.20 8.29
CA ILE A 9 7.12 -19.75 7.09
C ILE A 9 6.43 -21.03 6.65
N LYS A 10 6.24 -21.99 7.55
CA LYS A 10 5.60 -23.27 7.23
C LYS A 10 4.18 -23.07 6.69
N PHE A 11 3.42 -22.13 7.27
CA PHE A 11 2.07 -21.81 6.81
C PHE A 11 2.05 -21.22 5.39
N ILE A 12 2.98 -20.30 5.09
CA ILE A 12 3.13 -19.75 3.74
C ILE A 12 3.54 -20.85 2.75
N GLU A 13 4.46 -21.74 3.13
CA GLU A 13 4.90 -22.85 2.27
C GLU A 13 3.77 -23.84 1.96
N ASP A 14 2.95 -24.19 2.95
CA ASP A 14 1.80 -25.07 2.75
C ASP A 14 0.79 -24.43 1.78
N LYS A 15 0.47 -23.14 1.97
CA LYS A 15 -0.40 -22.39 1.03
C LYS A 15 0.19 -22.23 -0.36
N ARG A 16 1.51 -22.07 -0.47
CA ARG A 16 2.20 -22.02 -1.76
C ARG A 16 2.04 -23.33 -2.53
N LYS A 17 2.17 -24.48 -1.86
CA LYS A 17 1.97 -25.81 -2.47
C LYS A 17 0.53 -26.00 -2.93
N ASP A 18 -0.45 -25.62 -2.11
CA ASP A 18 -1.87 -25.69 -2.46
C ASP A 18 -2.20 -24.93 -3.75
N LEU A 19 -1.53 -23.79 -3.96
CA LEU A 19 -1.71 -22.92 -5.13
C LEU A 19 -0.80 -23.29 -6.32
N ASN A 20 0.00 -24.35 -6.20
CA ASN A 20 1.00 -24.78 -7.19
C ASN A 20 1.90 -23.62 -7.65
N LEU A 21 2.38 -22.81 -6.71
CA LEU A 21 3.24 -21.65 -6.99
C LEU A 21 4.72 -22.03 -6.92
N PRO A 22 5.58 -21.39 -7.75
CA PRO A 22 7.01 -21.68 -7.77
C PRO A 22 7.61 -21.44 -6.38
N LYS A 23 8.62 -22.22 -5.96
CA LYS A 23 9.31 -21.93 -4.69
C LYS A 23 10.05 -20.59 -4.77
N PRO A 24 10.27 -19.90 -3.64
CA PRO A 24 11.23 -18.80 -3.63
C PRO A 24 12.61 -19.46 -3.79
N GLN A 25 13.14 -19.45 -5.01
CA GLN A 25 14.51 -19.86 -5.26
C GLN A 25 15.30 -18.59 -5.50
N ASP A 26 16.44 -18.49 -4.82
CA ASP A 26 17.39 -17.46 -5.17
C ASP A 26 18.03 -17.85 -6.52
N PHE A 27 17.97 -16.93 -7.51
CA PHE A 27 18.64 -17.02 -8.82
C PHE A 27 17.99 -17.94 -9.89
N GLU A 28 18.62 -18.01 -11.07
CA GLU A 28 18.04 -18.24 -12.42
C GLU A 28 16.93 -19.29 -12.62
N GLU A 29 16.86 -20.34 -11.80
CA GLU A 29 15.80 -21.37 -11.86
C GLU A 29 14.48 -20.91 -11.22
N GLY A 30 14.50 -19.81 -10.46
CA GLY A 30 13.39 -19.25 -9.66
C GLY A 30 12.77 -17.95 -10.16
N ARG A 31 13.09 -17.51 -11.38
CA ARG A 31 12.62 -16.20 -11.90
C ARG A 31 11.11 -16.08 -11.78
N ILE A 32 10.67 -15.03 -11.08
CA ILE A 32 9.26 -14.68 -11.03
C ILE A 32 8.82 -14.27 -12.43
N LYS A 33 7.66 -14.74 -12.87
CA LYS A 33 7.02 -14.24 -14.09
C LYS A 33 5.95 -13.19 -13.75
N PRO A 34 5.66 -12.24 -14.65
CA PRO A 34 4.60 -11.26 -14.40
C PRO A 34 3.26 -11.89 -14.01
N GLU A 35 2.90 -13.02 -14.63
CA GLU A 35 1.66 -13.77 -14.34
C GLU A 35 1.61 -14.41 -12.95
N ASP A 36 2.75 -14.60 -12.30
CA ASP A 36 2.82 -15.19 -10.95
C ASP A 36 2.62 -14.14 -9.86
N ILE A 37 2.81 -12.85 -10.17
CA ILE A 37 2.73 -11.74 -9.21
C ILE A 37 1.38 -11.70 -8.51
N GLU A 38 0.27 -11.76 -9.26
CA GLU A 38 -1.07 -11.69 -8.67
C GLU A 38 -1.30 -12.83 -7.67
N LYS A 39 -0.82 -14.03 -7.99
CA LYS A 39 -0.96 -15.21 -7.12
C LYS A 39 -0.03 -15.14 -5.91
N LEU A 40 1.20 -14.68 -6.08
CA LEU A 40 2.15 -14.48 -4.97
C LEU A 40 1.69 -13.38 -4.02
N LEU A 41 1.01 -12.33 -4.53
CA LEU A 41 0.39 -11.30 -3.70
C LEU A 41 -0.77 -11.84 -2.85
N GLU A 42 -1.46 -12.91 -3.26
CA GLU A 42 -2.43 -13.58 -2.38
C GLU A 42 -1.76 -14.20 -1.15
N LEU A 43 -0.52 -14.70 -1.27
CA LEU A 43 0.25 -15.18 -0.12
C LEU A 43 0.60 -14.04 0.84
N VAL A 44 0.84 -12.83 0.32
CA VAL A 44 1.14 -11.64 1.15
C VAL A 44 -0.05 -11.33 2.05
N LYS A 45 -1.27 -11.44 1.51
CA LYS A 45 -2.54 -11.08 2.16
C LYS A 45 -3.00 -12.08 3.23
N LEU A 46 -2.35 -13.24 3.36
CA LEU A 46 -2.72 -14.25 4.34
C LEU A 46 -2.62 -13.71 5.77
N PRO A 47 -3.47 -14.16 6.72
CA PRO A 47 -3.33 -13.82 8.13
C PRO A 47 -1.94 -14.19 8.67
N PHE A 48 -1.45 -13.41 9.63
CA PHE A 48 -0.37 -13.88 10.49
C PHE A 48 -0.93 -14.81 11.55
N LYS A 49 -0.17 -15.85 11.91
CA LYS A 49 -0.58 -16.76 12.99
C LYS A 49 -0.67 -16.03 14.33
N GLU A 50 -1.54 -16.53 15.20
CA GLU A 50 -1.70 -16.08 16.58
C GLU A 50 -0.34 -15.97 17.30
N GLY A 51 -0.16 -14.91 18.10
CA GLY A 51 1.11 -14.59 18.77
C GLY A 51 2.07 -13.72 17.96
N SER A 52 1.79 -13.45 16.68
CA SER A 52 2.59 -12.54 15.84
C SER A 52 2.33 -11.06 16.11
N THR A 53 1.23 -10.75 16.80
CA THR A 53 0.82 -9.40 17.16
C THR A 53 1.55 -8.93 18.42
N SER A 54 2.14 -7.74 18.35
CA SER A 54 2.64 -7.01 19.52
C SER A 54 1.60 -5.98 19.95
N ASN A 55 1.25 -5.98 21.24
CA ASN A 55 0.49 -4.89 21.85
C ASN A 55 1.45 -3.77 22.26
N SER A 56 1.08 -2.51 22.00
CA SER A 56 1.84 -1.36 22.52
C SER A 56 1.27 -0.90 23.87
N TYR A 57 2.17 -0.45 24.75
CA TYR A 57 1.92 -0.07 26.14
C TYR A 57 1.67 1.45 26.25
N THR A 58 0.57 1.97 25.69
CA THR A 58 0.21 3.41 25.86
C THR A 58 -1.28 3.66 26.04
N GLY A 59 -1.99 2.83 26.82
CA GLY A 59 -3.41 3.02 27.14
C GLY A 59 -4.39 2.84 25.96
N TYR A 60 -3.87 2.66 24.74
CA TYR A 60 -4.57 2.26 23.53
C TYR A 60 -3.96 0.96 23.03
N SER A 61 -4.77 -0.10 22.87
CA SER A 61 -4.29 -1.38 22.35
C SER A 61 -4.08 -1.29 20.84
N SER A 62 -2.91 -0.82 20.38
CA SER A 62 -2.57 -0.95 18.96
C SER A 62 -2.02 -2.36 18.70
N LYS A 63 -2.80 -3.22 18.04
CA LYS A 63 -2.29 -4.47 17.48
C LYS A 63 -1.38 -4.13 16.29
N GLY A 64 -0.14 -4.61 16.31
CA GLY A 64 0.79 -4.42 15.19
C GLY A 64 1.67 -5.63 14.97
N ILE A 65 2.10 -5.84 13.73
CA ILE A 65 3.11 -6.86 13.40
C ILE A 65 4.49 -6.21 13.39
N LYS A 66 5.46 -6.87 14.04
CA LYS A 66 6.85 -6.40 14.04
C LYS A 66 7.39 -6.31 12.61
N TYR A 67 8.11 -5.23 12.32
CA TYR A 67 8.72 -4.96 11.00
C TYR A 67 9.47 -6.16 10.43
N LEU A 68 10.32 -6.79 11.25
CA LEU A 68 11.13 -7.94 10.82
C LEU A 68 10.27 -9.11 10.35
N LEU A 69 9.10 -9.35 10.96
CA LEU A 69 8.22 -10.43 10.54
C LEU A 69 7.59 -10.13 9.16
N GLN A 70 7.21 -8.88 8.93
CA GLN A 70 6.68 -8.42 7.64
C GLN A 70 7.73 -8.56 6.52
N LEU A 71 8.96 -8.12 6.78
CA LEU A 71 10.04 -8.20 5.81
C LEU A 71 10.39 -9.67 5.50
N ASN A 72 10.52 -10.51 6.53
CA ASN A 72 10.77 -11.93 6.33
C ASN A 72 9.67 -12.58 5.49
N ARG A 73 8.40 -12.28 5.74
CA ARG A 73 7.30 -12.81 4.91
C ARG A 73 7.44 -12.42 3.45
N LEU A 74 7.79 -11.17 3.13
CA LEU A 74 8.06 -10.77 1.74
C LEU A 74 9.17 -11.61 1.13
N GLN A 75 10.28 -11.79 1.85
CA GLN A 75 11.43 -12.58 1.39
C GLN A 75 11.07 -14.05 1.18
N GLN A 76 10.21 -14.62 2.03
CA GLN A 76 9.72 -15.99 1.91
C GLN A 76 8.71 -16.16 0.78
N ILE A 77 8.06 -15.08 0.34
CA ILE A 77 7.12 -15.11 -0.78
C ILE A 77 7.84 -14.90 -2.11
N PHE A 78 8.73 -13.91 -2.19
CA PHE A 78 9.32 -13.48 -3.44
C PHE A 78 10.77 -13.93 -3.62
N GLY A 79 11.50 -14.24 -2.56
CA GLY A 79 12.96 -14.42 -2.59
C GLY A 79 13.69 -13.08 -2.47
N ASN A 80 14.85 -13.08 -1.81
CA ASN A 80 15.60 -11.85 -1.52
C ASN A 80 16.05 -11.11 -2.78
N THR A 81 16.40 -11.88 -3.80
CA THR A 81 16.94 -11.39 -5.08
C THR A 81 15.87 -10.78 -5.99
N HIS A 82 14.60 -10.92 -5.63
CA HIS A 82 13.44 -10.45 -6.39
C HIS A 82 12.74 -9.25 -5.75
N ILE A 83 13.28 -8.74 -4.64
CA ILE A 83 12.75 -7.58 -3.92
C ILE A 83 13.79 -6.46 -4.00
N LYS A 84 13.39 -5.32 -4.56
CA LYS A 84 14.18 -4.10 -4.52
C LYS A 84 13.47 -3.07 -3.64
N ILE A 85 14.16 -2.60 -2.60
CA ILE A 85 13.65 -1.58 -1.68
C ILE A 85 14.46 -0.32 -1.91
N GLU A 86 13.79 0.74 -2.33
CA GLU A 86 14.37 2.07 -2.44
C GLU A 86 13.73 3.01 -1.42
N HIS A 87 14.50 3.98 -0.94
CA HIS A 87 13.99 4.97 -0.02
C HIS A 87 14.67 6.32 -0.21
N LYS A 88 13.90 7.39 -0.01
CA LYS A 88 14.37 8.77 -0.09
C LYS A 88 13.79 9.58 1.08
N VAL A 89 14.66 10.22 1.85
CA VAL A 89 14.23 11.23 2.83
C VAL A 89 13.71 12.43 2.05
N ILE A 90 12.46 12.81 2.29
CA ILE A 90 11.77 13.90 1.59
C ILE A 90 11.50 15.10 2.49
N ASP A 91 11.53 14.92 3.82
CA ASP A 91 11.46 16.00 4.78
C ASP A 91 12.25 15.65 6.04
N LYS A 92 12.93 16.64 6.61
CA LYS A 92 13.70 16.56 7.85
C LYS A 92 13.48 17.86 8.62
N LYS A 93 13.05 17.74 9.87
CA LYS A 93 12.83 18.89 10.75
C LYS A 93 13.40 18.62 12.14
N LEU A 94 14.21 19.54 12.65
CA LEU A 94 14.53 19.63 14.06
C LEU A 94 13.52 20.55 14.74
N VAL A 95 12.93 20.08 15.83
CA VAL A 95 12.06 20.89 16.70
C VAL A 95 12.79 21.08 18.01
N GLU A 96 13.27 22.28 18.23
CA GLU A 96 13.95 22.66 19.45
C GLU A 96 12.96 22.72 20.62
N SER A 97 13.38 22.19 21.77
CA SER A 97 12.59 22.27 22.98
C SER A 97 12.68 23.66 23.60
N LYS A 98 11.53 24.23 23.96
CA LYS A 98 11.48 25.46 24.78
C LYS A 98 11.62 25.19 26.28
N ASP A 99 11.56 23.93 26.69
CA ASP A 99 11.69 23.49 28.07
C ASP A 99 13.12 22.96 28.28
N PRO A 100 13.92 23.55 29.19
CA PRO A 100 15.31 23.13 29.42
C PRO A 100 15.43 21.69 29.94
N ASN A 101 14.34 21.05 30.35
CA ASN A 101 14.32 19.65 30.79
C ASN A 101 13.89 18.66 29.69
N LYS A 102 13.65 19.13 28.46
CA LYS A 102 13.27 18.28 27.33
C LYS A 102 14.29 18.43 26.21
N ASN A 103 14.60 17.30 25.58
CA ASN A 103 15.50 17.26 24.43
C ASN A 103 14.78 17.73 23.16
N ASP A 104 15.56 18.29 22.25
CA ASP A 104 15.12 18.55 20.88
C ASP A 104 14.69 17.25 20.20
N MET A 105 13.84 17.39 19.18
CA MET A 105 13.25 16.25 18.51
C MET A 105 13.41 16.35 17.01
N TYR A 106 14.03 15.32 16.43
CA TYR A 106 14.14 15.14 15.00
C TYR A 106 12.88 14.47 14.47
N TYR A 107 12.36 15.00 13.37
CA TYR A 107 11.25 14.45 12.61
C TYR A 107 11.72 14.18 11.18
N TYR A 108 11.46 12.97 10.71
CA TYR A 108 11.78 12.53 9.36
C TYR A 108 10.54 12.05 8.64
N LYS A 109 10.46 12.40 7.36
CA LYS A 109 9.53 11.84 6.39
C LYS A 109 10.32 11.16 5.29
N THR A 110 10.05 9.89 5.06
CA THR A 110 10.76 9.08 4.08
C THR A 110 9.74 8.48 3.11
N TYR A 111 9.96 8.71 1.81
CA TYR A 111 9.32 7.95 0.76
C TYR A 111 10.02 6.60 0.62
N VAL A 112 9.25 5.53 0.57
CA VAL A 112 9.72 4.16 0.40
C VAL A 112 9.00 3.54 -0.78
N GLU A 113 9.74 2.84 -1.61
CA GLU A 113 9.23 2.09 -2.75
C GLU A 113 9.74 0.64 -2.67
N ILE A 114 8.83 -0.32 -2.77
CA ILE A 114 9.18 -1.73 -2.93
C ILE A 114 8.77 -2.17 -4.34
N GLN A 115 9.75 -2.68 -5.07
CA GLN A 115 9.57 -3.28 -6.39
C GLN A 115 9.78 -4.80 -6.30
N ILE A 116 8.91 -5.56 -6.94
CA ILE A 116 9.00 -7.01 -7.09
C ILE A 116 9.24 -7.32 -8.57
N GLY A 117 10.27 -8.11 -8.85
CA GLY A 117 10.72 -8.32 -10.22
C GLY A 117 12.00 -9.15 -10.30
N ASN A 118 12.76 -8.95 -11.38
CA ASN A 118 14.02 -9.66 -11.60
C ASN A 118 15.13 -8.70 -12.03
N TYR A 119 16.36 -9.06 -11.70
CA TYR A 119 17.53 -8.47 -12.34
C TYR A 119 17.75 -9.10 -13.72
N THR A 120 18.24 -8.31 -14.68
CA THR A 120 18.39 -8.75 -16.07
C THR A 120 19.57 -9.69 -16.30
N LEU A 121 20.63 -9.59 -15.49
CA LEU A 121 21.79 -10.48 -15.42
C LEU A 121 22.31 -10.61 -13.98
N TYR A 122 22.75 -11.82 -13.63
CA TYR A 122 23.48 -12.16 -12.41
C TYR A 122 24.93 -12.50 -12.79
N THR A 123 25.91 -12.24 -11.91
CA THR A 123 27.30 -12.63 -12.20
C THR A 123 27.65 -14.01 -11.68
N ASP A 124 28.36 -14.78 -12.51
CA ASP A 124 28.83 -16.13 -12.20
C ASP A 124 29.79 -16.24 -11.00
N SER A 125 30.49 -15.16 -10.62
CA SER A 125 31.54 -15.22 -9.58
C SER A 125 31.04 -15.05 -8.15
N ASP A 126 29.96 -14.28 -7.94
CA ASP A 126 29.50 -13.89 -6.59
C ASP A 126 27.96 -13.81 -6.47
N ASN A 127 27.22 -14.16 -7.52
CA ASN A 127 25.76 -14.06 -7.57
C ASN A 127 25.20 -12.67 -7.19
N ILE A 128 26.01 -11.61 -7.34
CA ILE A 128 25.59 -10.23 -7.09
C ILE A 128 24.86 -9.70 -8.34
N PRO A 129 23.67 -9.10 -8.20
CA PRO A 129 22.96 -8.51 -9.33
C PRO A 129 23.76 -7.34 -9.95
N LYS A 130 24.09 -7.41 -11.24
CA LYS A 130 24.95 -6.42 -11.93
C LYS A 130 24.23 -5.43 -12.85
N THR A 131 22.90 -5.49 -12.97
CA THR A 131 22.16 -4.89 -14.10
C THR A 131 20.83 -4.26 -13.72
N ASN A 132 20.10 -3.75 -14.72
CA ASN A 132 18.77 -3.16 -14.56
C ASN A 132 17.79 -4.15 -13.90
N PHE A 133 17.04 -3.66 -12.93
CA PHE A 133 15.92 -4.37 -12.30
C PHE A 133 14.65 -4.11 -13.09
N VAL A 134 13.99 -5.16 -13.56
CA VAL A 134 12.70 -5.08 -14.23
C VAL A 134 11.61 -5.37 -13.21
N SER A 135 10.90 -4.32 -12.82
CA SER A 135 9.77 -4.42 -11.90
C SER A 135 8.51 -4.88 -12.62
N TYR A 136 7.82 -5.85 -12.03
CA TYR A 136 6.48 -6.26 -12.45
C TYR A 136 5.39 -5.76 -11.50
N TYR A 137 5.79 -5.38 -10.29
CA TYR A 137 4.90 -4.82 -9.28
C TYR A 137 5.68 -3.80 -8.46
N THR A 138 5.10 -2.62 -8.30
CA THR A 138 5.67 -1.54 -7.51
C THR A 138 4.62 -1.03 -6.55
N VAL A 139 5.01 -0.81 -5.30
CA VAL A 139 4.15 -0.14 -4.33
C VAL A 139 4.96 0.85 -3.52
N GLU A 140 4.31 1.95 -3.19
CA GLU A 140 4.91 3.12 -2.57
C GLU A 140 4.25 3.39 -1.23
N GLY A 141 5.00 3.97 -0.30
CA GLY A 141 4.52 4.32 1.02
C GLY A 141 5.32 5.45 1.66
N ILE A 142 4.73 6.06 2.69
CA ILE A 142 5.36 7.17 3.41
C ILE A 142 5.57 6.77 4.85
N GLY A 143 6.82 6.84 5.27
CA GLY A 143 7.23 6.60 6.64
C GLY A 143 7.47 7.90 7.40
N TRP A 144 6.91 7.98 8.60
CA TRP A 144 7.22 9.05 9.56
C TRP A 144 8.01 8.49 10.72
N GLY A 145 9.04 9.21 11.12
CA GLY A 145 9.90 8.86 12.25
C GLY A 145 10.15 10.08 13.11
N LYS A 146 10.16 9.88 14.42
CA LYS A 146 10.61 10.89 15.37
C LYS A 146 11.49 10.24 16.44
N ALA A 147 12.54 10.95 16.84
CA ALA A 147 13.39 10.57 17.97
C ALA A 147 14.21 11.78 18.43
N VAL A 148 14.76 11.68 19.63
CA VAL A 148 15.76 12.64 20.13
C VAL A 148 17.10 12.51 19.39
N ASP A 149 17.38 11.30 18.88
CA ASP A 149 18.57 11.00 18.08
C ASP A 149 18.22 11.02 16.59
N GLU A 150 19.03 11.73 15.80
CA GLU A 150 18.79 11.94 14.37
C GLU A 150 18.76 10.61 13.59
N GLY A 151 19.75 9.74 13.80
CA GLY A 151 19.86 8.46 13.09
C GLY A 151 18.71 7.52 13.42
N THR A 152 18.24 7.54 14.67
CA THR A 152 17.08 6.77 15.12
C THR A 152 15.79 7.29 14.50
N ALA A 153 15.62 8.62 14.35
CA ALA A 153 14.45 9.20 13.70
C ALA A 153 14.38 8.78 12.22
N GLU A 154 15.51 8.83 11.50
CA GLU A 154 15.60 8.39 10.10
C GLU A 154 15.38 6.86 9.96
N LYS A 155 15.96 6.05 10.85
CA LYS A 155 15.73 4.60 10.85
C LYS A 155 14.26 4.28 11.07
N ASN A 156 13.62 4.96 12.02
CA ASN A 156 12.21 4.79 12.31
C ASN A 156 11.32 5.20 11.14
N SER A 157 11.63 6.32 10.46
CA SER A 157 10.87 6.74 9.28
C SER A 157 10.99 5.71 8.17
N LYS A 158 12.19 5.21 7.86
CA LYS A 158 12.39 4.13 6.88
C LYS A 158 11.59 2.86 7.23
N THR A 159 11.73 2.38 8.46
CA THR A 159 11.01 1.20 8.95
C THR A 159 9.50 1.37 8.86
N ASN A 160 8.96 2.54 9.22
CA ASN A 160 7.54 2.81 9.13
C ASN A 160 7.06 2.95 7.68
N GLY A 161 7.90 3.48 6.78
CA GLY A 161 7.59 3.54 5.35
C GLY A 161 7.49 2.15 4.73
N ILE A 162 8.39 1.23 5.09
CA ILE A 162 8.30 -0.17 4.66
C ILE A 162 7.03 -0.84 5.20
N LYS A 163 6.66 -0.60 6.47
CA LYS A 163 5.38 -1.12 7.02
C LYS A 163 4.17 -0.56 6.27
N ASP A 164 4.20 0.71 5.89
CA ASP A 164 3.12 1.35 5.12
C ASP A 164 2.99 0.74 3.72
N VAL A 165 4.12 0.50 3.05
CA VAL A 165 4.19 -0.29 1.81
C VAL A 165 3.60 -1.68 2.01
N CYS A 166 4.07 -2.46 3.01
CA CYS A 166 3.55 -3.81 3.27
C CYS A 166 2.03 -3.81 3.53
N LYS A 167 1.53 -2.77 4.20
CA LYS A 167 0.09 -2.55 4.38
C LYS A 167 -0.62 -2.38 3.03
N TYR A 168 -0.08 -1.59 2.11
CA TYR A 168 -0.66 -1.42 0.76
C TYR A 168 -0.54 -2.68 -0.12
N MET A 169 0.44 -3.55 0.12
CA MET A 169 0.48 -4.88 -0.48
C MET A 169 -0.60 -5.82 0.09
N GLY A 170 -1.24 -5.45 1.20
CA GLY A 170 -2.30 -6.20 1.86
C GLY A 170 -1.82 -7.09 3.02
N MET A 171 -0.54 -7.00 3.43
CA MET A 171 0.07 -7.88 4.43
C MET A 171 -0.57 -7.83 5.82
N LEU A 172 -1.30 -6.75 6.14
CA LEU A 172 -1.95 -6.54 7.43
C LEU A 172 -3.48 -6.51 7.31
N ARG A 173 -4.03 -6.97 6.18
CA ARG A 173 -5.47 -6.88 5.86
C ARG A 173 -6.33 -7.46 6.99
N ASP A 174 -6.01 -8.67 7.45
CA ASP A 174 -6.82 -9.35 8.48
C ASP A 174 -6.83 -8.65 9.83
N ILE A 175 -5.73 -8.01 10.24
CA ILE A 175 -5.69 -7.24 11.50
C ILE A 175 -6.63 -6.05 11.44
N TYR A 176 -6.73 -5.39 10.28
CA TYR A 176 -7.65 -4.28 10.07
C TYR A 176 -9.11 -4.74 9.83
N LEU A 177 -9.36 -6.03 9.64
CA LEU A 177 -10.71 -6.60 9.48
C LEU A 177 -11.25 -7.21 10.78
N GLN A 178 -10.39 -7.77 11.64
CA GLN A 178 -10.77 -8.42 12.91
C GLN A 178 -11.27 -7.45 14.00
N ASP A 179 -10.98 -6.16 13.91
CA ASP A 179 -11.49 -5.15 14.84
C ASP A 179 -12.85 -4.54 14.38
N ASN A 180 -13.56 -5.18 13.43
CA ASN A 180 -14.87 -4.75 12.91
C ASN A 180 -16.05 -5.64 13.34
N ASP A 181 -15.91 -6.44 14.40
CA ASP A 181 -17.05 -7.13 15.04
C ASP A 181 -17.79 -6.21 16.04
N ASP A 182 -18.03 -4.96 15.63
CA ASP A 182 -19.10 -4.16 16.21
C ASP A 182 -20.13 -3.89 15.11
N SER A 183 -21.21 -4.64 15.24
CA SER A 183 -22.54 -4.33 14.77
C SER A 183 -22.85 -2.84 14.91
N ASP A 184 -22.77 -2.11 13.81
CA ASP A 184 -23.76 -1.08 13.51
C ASP A 184 -23.76 -0.78 12.01
N SER A 185 -24.77 -1.36 11.35
CA SER A 185 -25.15 -1.06 9.98
C SER A 185 -25.86 0.29 9.94
N ASN A 186 -25.10 1.36 10.21
CA ASN A 186 -25.44 2.71 9.76
C ASN A 186 -24.44 3.10 8.69
N TYR A 187 -24.78 2.73 7.46
CA TYR A 187 -24.20 3.26 6.24
C TYR A 187 -24.42 4.78 6.26
N ASN A 188 -23.46 5.53 6.80
CA ASN A 188 -23.54 6.99 6.82
C ASN A 188 -23.66 7.48 5.37
N GLU A 189 -24.74 8.18 5.08
CA GLU A 189 -24.97 8.86 3.81
C GLU A 189 -23.76 9.74 3.49
N GLY A 190 -22.98 9.38 2.46
CA GLY A 190 -21.87 10.20 2.00
C GLY A 190 -22.35 11.60 1.61
N LEU A 191 -21.60 12.63 1.96
CA LEU A 191 -21.96 14.00 1.63
C LEU A 191 -21.91 14.18 0.10
N GLN A 192 -22.99 14.64 -0.50
CA GLN A 192 -23.00 14.96 -1.93
C GLN A 192 -22.07 16.13 -2.22
N GLY A 193 -21.27 16.00 -3.28
CA GLY A 193 -20.34 17.03 -3.72
C GLY A 193 -20.11 17.03 -5.23
N GLU A 194 -19.22 17.92 -5.66
CA GLU A 194 -18.85 18.07 -7.06
C GLU A 194 -17.33 18.21 -7.18
N ILE A 195 -16.75 17.51 -8.16
CA ILE A 195 -15.35 17.66 -8.54
C ILE A 195 -15.26 18.08 -10.00
N GLN A 196 -14.39 19.03 -10.31
CA GLN A 196 -14.14 19.49 -11.69
C GLN A 196 -12.83 18.92 -12.21
N LEU A 197 -12.84 18.30 -13.39
CA LEU A 197 -11.63 17.79 -14.03
C LEU A 197 -10.71 18.95 -14.44
N LEU A 198 -9.48 18.97 -13.95
CA LEU A 198 -8.48 20.00 -14.29
C LEU A 198 -7.62 19.60 -15.51
N SER A 199 -7.61 18.31 -15.83
CA SER A 199 -6.91 17.73 -16.98
C SER A 199 -7.83 16.80 -17.77
N GLN A 200 -7.44 16.49 -19.00
CA GLN A 200 -8.05 15.39 -19.74
C GLN A 200 -7.76 14.07 -19.00
N PRO A 201 -8.76 13.25 -18.67
CA PRO A 201 -8.52 11.97 -18.00
C PRO A 201 -7.80 10.98 -18.91
N ASN A 202 -6.80 10.31 -18.35
CA ASN A 202 -6.14 9.17 -18.98
C ASN A 202 -6.94 7.90 -18.64
N ILE A 203 -7.48 7.24 -19.67
CA ILE A 203 -8.34 6.06 -19.52
C ILE A 203 -7.62 4.86 -20.10
N TYR A 204 -7.48 3.80 -19.31
CA TYR A 204 -6.78 2.56 -19.64
C TYR A 204 -7.78 1.39 -19.60
N PRO A 205 -8.43 1.05 -20.73
CA PRO A 205 -9.52 0.06 -20.76
C PRO A 205 -9.11 -1.37 -20.40
N SER A 206 -7.82 -1.65 -20.25
CA SER A 206 -7.26 -2.97 -19.91
C SER A 206 -6.33 -2.94 -18.70
N GLY A 207 -6.12 -1.77 -18.08
CA GLY A 207 -5.19 -1.60 -16.96
C GLY A 207 -5.83 -1.82 -15.58
N THR A 208 -4.99 -2.03 -14.55
CA THR A 208 -5.40 -2.09 -13.13
C THR A 208 -6.00 -0.77 -12.66
N ILE A 209 -5.41 0.36 -13.09
CA ILE A 209 -6.02 1.68 -12.98
C ILE A 209 -6.84 1.91 -14.24
N TYR A 210 -8.15 2.00 -14.10
CA TYR A 210 -9.07 2.30 -15.19
C TYR A 210 -8.95 3.76 -15.64
N LEU A 211 -8.89 4.70 -14.69
CA LEU A 211 -8.86 6.13 -14.98
C LEU A 211 -7.94 6.86 -14.01
N LYS A 212 -7.13 7.78 -14.55
CA LYS A 212 -6.31 8.73 -13.77
C LYS A 212 -6.48 10.16 -14.28
N SER A 213 -6.68 11.11 -13.38
CA SER A 213 -6.77 12.55 -13.72
C SER A 213 -6.44 13.45 -12.54
N THR A 214 -6.18 14.72 -12.82
CA THR A 214 -6.25 15.79 -11.81
C THR A 214 -7.63 16.42 -11.80
N ALA A 215 -8.10 16.83 -10.62
CA ALA A 215 -9.38 17.51 -10.44
C ALA A 215 -9.32 18.51 -9.30
N LYS A 216 -10.39 19.30 -9.17
CA LYS A 216 -10.62 20.22 -8.07
C LYS A 216 -11.90 19.83 -7.36
N ASP A 217 -11.80 19.55 -6.07
CA ASP A 217 -12.97 19.48 -5.19
C ASP A 217 -13.54 20.89 -5.04
N ILE A 218 -14.75 21.10 -5.57
CA ILE A 218 -15.39 22.41 -5.59
C ILE A 218 -15.81 22.82 -4.18
N ASN A 219 -16.29 21.88 -3.38
CA ASN A 219 -16.81 22.14 -2.04
C ASN A 219 -15.68 22.48 -1.06
N LYS A 220 -14.51 21.83 -1.23
CA LYS A 220 -13.32 22.05 -0.39
C LYS A 220 -12.31 23.02 -0.98
N ASN A 221 -12.56 23.53 -2.18
CA ASN A 221 -11.64 24.38 -2.95
C ASN A 221 -10.20 23.82 -2.98
N LYS A 222 -10.06 22.51 -3.22
CA LYS A 222 -8.78 21.78 -3.10
C LYS A 222 -8.49 21.00 -4.38
N ASN A 223 -7.23 21.03 -4.84
CA ASN A 223 -6.78 20.18 -5.93
C ASN A 223 -6.58 18.75 -5.43
N ILE A 224 -7.10 17.78 -6.18
CA ILE A 224 -7.07 16.35 -5.86
C ILE A 224 -6.61 15.55 -7.08
N GLU A 225 -6.03 14.38 -6.81
CA GLU A 225 -5.76 13.37 -7.83
C GLU A 225 -6.87 12.32 -7.79
N ILE A 226 -7.46 12.03 -8.96
CA ILE A 226 -8.44 10.96 -9.14
C ILE A 226 -7.70 9.74 -9.66
N ILE A 227 -7.78 8.63 -8.92
CA ILE A 227 -7.34 7.31 -9.36
C ILE A 227 -8.52 6.36 -9.18
N ILE A 228 -8.97 5.76 -10.28
CA ILE A 228 -10.04 4.77 -10.28
C ILE A 228 -9.46 3.43 -10.70
N TYR A 229 -9.52 2.46 -9.79
CA TYR A 229 -9.12 1.09 -10.09
C TYR A 229 -10.20 0.37 -10.89
N ARG A 230 -9.83 -0.65 -11.68
CA ARG A 230 -10.80 -1.44 -12.44
C ARG A 230 -11.73 -2.25 -11.53
N ASN A 231 -11.16 -2.86 -10.48
CA ASN A 231 -11.87 -3.70 -9.54
C ASN A 231 -11.73 -3.13 -8.12
N ASN A 232 -12.79 -3.26 -7.31
CA ASN A 232 -12.77 -2.90 -5.89
C ASN A 232 -13.54 -3.97 -5.10
N ASN A 233 -12.81 -4.79 -4.34
CA ASN A 233 -13.37 -5.93 -3.62
C ASN A 233 -14.19 -5.53 -2.39
N TYR A 234 -14.10 -4.27 -1.93
CA TYR A 234 -14.88 -3.78 -0.79
C TYR A 234 -16.28 -3.34 -1.19
N ASN A 235 -16.47 -2.93 -2.45
CA ASN A 235 -17.74 -2.41 -2.93
C ASN A 235 -17.96 -2.78 -4.41
N GLU A 236 -17.89 -4.08 -4.69
CA GLU A 236 -17.79 -4.60 -6.05
C GLU A 236 -18.98 -4.18 -6.94
N LYS A 237 -20.21 -4.20 -6.41
CA LYS A 237 -21.42 -3.89 -7.17
C LYS A 237 -21.51 -2.40 -7.57
N GLU A 238 -21.30 -1.49 -6.61
CA GLU A 238 -21.41 -0.06 -6.86
C GLU A 238 -20.21 0.43 -7.68
N HIS A 239 -19.02 -0.11 -7.40
CA HIS A 239 -17.81 0.19 -8.17
C HIS A 239 -17.95 -0.27 -9.63
N LYS A 240 -18.46 -1.49 -9.86
CA LYS A 240 -18.74 -1.98 -11.23
C LYS A 240 -19.76 -1.11 -11.95
N SER A 241 -20.80 -0.66 -11.25
CA SER A 241 -21.80 0.27 -11.80
C SER A 241 -21.19 1.62 -12.16
N MET A 242 -20.30 2.15 -11.33
CA MET A 242 -19.55 3.39 -11.61
C MET A 242 -18.67 3.23 -12.86
N ILE A 243 -17.89 2.15 -12.96
CA ILE A 243 -17.04 1.89 -14.14
C ILE A 243 -17.88 1.81 -15.41
N GLN A 244 -18.98 1.05 -15.41
CA GLN A 244 -19.87 0.94 -16.57
C GLN A 244 -20.45 2.30 -16.98
N MET A 245 -20.83 3.13 -16.02
CA MET A 245 -21.32 4.49 -16.27
C MET A 245 -20.23 5.38 -16.88
N LEU A 246 -18.98 5.30 -16.40
CA LEU A 246 -17.84 6.03 -16.96
C LEU A 246 -17.48 5.56 -18.37
N GLU A 247 -17.54 4.25 -18.63
CA GLU A 247 -17.30 3.66 -19.95
C GLU A 247 -18.34 4.13 -20.96
N LYS A 248 -19.63 4.09 -20.59
CA LYS A 248 -20.74 4.54 -21.45
C LYS A 248 -20.65 6.04 -21.81
N ASN A 249 -20.09 6.85 -20.92
CA ASN A 249 -20.02 8.30 -21.07
C ASN A 249 -18.59 8.81 -21.34
N ARG A 250 -17.70 7.94 -21.86
CA ARG A 250 -16.27 8.22 -22.01
C ARG A 250 -15.96 9.52 -22.75
N THR A 251 -16.73 9.83 -23.80
CA THR A 251 -16.57 11.05 -24.61
C THR A 251 -16.85 12.34 -23.85
N HIS A 252 -17.60 12.26 -22.74
CA HIS A 252 -17.94 13.41 -21.89
C HIS A 252 -16.93 13.66 -20.77
N LEU A 253 -15.95 12.76 -20.56
CA LEU A 253 -14.88 12.92 -19.60
C LEU A 253 -13.78 13.80 -20.18
N ILE A 254 -13.97 15.12 -20.11
CA ILE A 254 -13.03 16.13 -20.65
C ILE A 254 -12.62 17.15 -19.59
N LYS A 255 -11.50 17.85 -19.82
CA LYS A 255 -11.06 18.96 -18.98
C LYS A 255 -12.17 20.00 -18.82
N GLY A 256 -12.38 20.47 -17.59
CA GLY A 256 -13.40 21.45 -17.20
C GLY A 256 -14.76 20.85 -16.87
N LYS A 257 -14.98 19.56 -17.14
CA LYS A 257 -16.26 18.89 -16.84
C LYS A 257 -16.40 18.65 -15.34
N ASN A 258 -17.62 18.85 -14.85
CA ASN A 258 -17.94 18.56 -13.47
C ASN A 258 -18.52 17.15 -13.31
N LEU A 259 -18.14 16.50 -12.22
CA LEU A 259 -18.57 15.16 -11.84
C LEU A 259 -19.28 15.27 -10.50
N LYS A 260 -20.53 14.79 -10.44
CA LYS A 260 -21.24 14.65 -9.16
C LYS A 260 -20.68 13.44 -8.43
N VAL A 261 -20.28 13.64 -7.18
CA VAL A 261 -19.66 12.62 -6.36
C VAL A 261 -20.38 12.46 -5.02
N ASN A 262 -20.34 11.26 -4.47
CA ASN A 262 -20.51 11.06 -3.04
C ASN A 262 -19.12 11.08 -2.39
N TYR A 263 -18.91 12.02 -1.49
CA TYR A 263 -17.71 12.11 -0.68
C TYR A 263 -17.89 11.25 0.57
N LEU A 264 -16.98 10.30 0.75
CA LEU A 264 -16.91 9.43 1.91
C LEU A 264 -15.71 9.84 2.75
N GLU A 265 -15.97 10.53 3.85
CA GLU A 265 -14.98 10.80 4.87
C GLU A 265 -14.85 9.56 5.74
N ASN A 266 -13.90 8.69 5.40
CA ASN A 266 -13.74 7.46 6.16
C ASN A 266 -13.01 7.77 7.48
N LYS A 267 -13.75 7.73 8.60
CA LYS A 267 -13.22 7.93 9.98
C LYS A 267 -11.99 7.08 10.30
N TYR A 268 -11.75 5.99 9.56
CA TYR A 268 -10.76 4.96 9.90
C TYR A 268 -9.54 4.89 8.97
N GLN A 269 -9.48 5.65 7.85
CA GLN A 269 -8.37 5.54 6.89
C GLN A 269 -7.75 6.86 6.41
N ASN A 270 -8.19 8.02 6.92
CA ASN A 270 -7.63 9.36 6.63
C ASN A 270 -7.42 9.70 5.13
N ARG A 271 -8.05 8.97 4.21
CA ARG A 271 -7.99 9.22 2.77
C ARG A 271 -9.38 9.59 2.29
N GLU A 272 -9.48 10.77 1.69
CA GLU A 272 -10.67 11.29 1.04
C GLU A 272 -11.06 10.33 -0.09
N GLN A 273 -12.26 9.76 -0.02
CA GLN A 273 -12.79 8.88 -1.06
C GLN A 273 -13.95 9.55 -1.78
N TYR A 274 -13.98 9.41 -3.10
CA TYR A 274 -14.99 9.98 -3.97
C TYR A 274 -15.59 8.88 -4.83
N ILE A 275 -16.90 8.67 -4.74
CA ILE A 275 -17.63 7.78 -5.64
C ILE A 275 -18.34 8.64 -6.67
N ILE A 276 -17.97 8.50 -7.95
CA ILE A 276 -18.58 9.28 -9.03
C ILE A 276 -19.96 8.70 -9.33
N GLN A 277 -20.99 9.53 -9.15
CA GLN A 277 -22.38 9.16 -9.34
C GLN A 277 -22.88 9.54 -10.74
N LYS A 278 -22.37 10.67 -11.27
CA LYS A 278 -22.82 11.22 -12.55
C LYS A 278 -21.78 12.15 -13.17
N ILE A 279 -21.76 12.22 -14.50
CA ILE A 279 -21.06 13.25 -15.28
C ILE A 279 -22.09 14.33 -15.63
N ASN A 280 -21.87 15.57 -15.20
CA ASN A 280 -22.76 16.72 -15.46
C ASN A 280 -22.35 17.46 -16.72
#